data_AF-A0A817QEV9-F1
#
_entry.id   AF-A0A817QEV9-F1
#
_cell.length_a   1.000
_cell.length_b   1.000
_cell.length_c   1.000
_cell.angle_alpha   90.00
_cell.angle_beta   90.00
_cell.angle_gamma   90.00
#
_symmetry.space_group_name_H-M   'P 1'
#
loop_
_entity.id
_entity.type
_entity.pdbx_description
1 polymer ?
#
loop_
_entity_poly.entity_id
_entity_poly.type
_entity_poly.pdbx_seq_one_letter_code
_entity_poly.pdbx_strand_id
1 'polypeptide(L)'
;MATNESLNGKAPVENFEASLRHYILKRSDSYDGLGILISADAKTGLNPRIRDVELGSPGHRAGLRKDDRIIYVNGISAENLDFSEVLILVQQGLNNNNLKLSVIHESINF
;
A
#
# COMPACT_ATOMS: atom_id res chain seq x y z
N MET A 1 39.24 39.49 13.74
CA MET A 1 39.46 38.05 13.96
C MET A 1 38.08 37.41 14.06
N ALA A 2 37.85 36.35 13.28
CA ALA A 2 36.53 35.90 12.82
C ALA A 2 35.53 35.57 13.94
N THR A 3 34.28 35.98 13.72
CA THR A 3 33.10 35.60 14.48
C THR A 3 32.82 34.11 14.32
N ASN A 4 32.63 33.43 15.45
CA ASN A 4 32.33 32.02 15.53
C ASN A 4 30.85 31.81 15.15
N GLU A 5 30.58 31.42 13.91
CA GLU A 5 29.24 31.01 13.48
C GLU A 5 28.94 29.63 14.08
N SER A 6 28.05 29.63 15.07
CA SER A 6 27.56 28.42 15.71
C SER A 6 26.80 27.58 14.68
N LEU A 7 27.32 26.39 14.41
CA LEU A 7 26.71 25.35 13.57
C LEU A 7 25.29 25.07 14.04
N ASN A 8 24.29 25.55 13.31
CA ASN A 8 22.90 25.14 13.47
C ASN A 8 22.73 23.72 12.93
N GLY A 9 23.14 22.74 13.73
CA GLY A 9 22.90 21.31 13.51
C GLY A 9 21.44 20.93 13.77
N LYS A 10 20.49 21.47 13.00
CA LYS A 10 19.16 20.84 12.92
C LYS A 10 19.34 19.56 12.10
N ALA A 11 19.21 18.41 12.75
CA ALA A 11 19.02 17.14 12.06
C ALA A 11 17.90 17.31 11.00
N PRO A 12 17.97 16.61 9.85
CA PRO A 12 16.89 16.60 8.88
C PRO A 12 15.58 16.32 9.61
N VAL A 13 14.60 17.22 9.47
CA VAL A 13 13.26 16.98 10.02
C VAL A 13 12.65 15.94 9.10
N GLU A 14 12.47 14.71 9.59
CA GLU A 14 11.79 13.65 8.86
C GLU A 14 10.37 14.12 8.52
N ASN A 15 10.13 14.46 7.25
CA ASN A 15 8.82 14.85 6.77
C ASN A 15 8.10 13.60 6.24
N PHE A 16 7.08 13.16 6.96
CA PHE A 16 6.19 12.08 6.54
C PHE A 16 5.09 12.64 5.64
N GLU A 17 5.04 12.17 4.39
CA GLU A 17 3.96 12.46 3.44
C GLU A 17 3.08 11.21 3.28
N ALA A 18 1.79 11.35 3.58
CA ALA A 18 0.79 10.32 3.32
C ALA A 18 0.07 10.63 2.01
N SER A 19 0.17 9.72 1.05
CA SER A 19 -0.44 9.87 -0.28
C SER A 19 -1.55 8.85 -0.51
N LEU A 20 -2.74 9.34 -0.86
CA LEU A 20 -3.84 8.50 -1.35
C LEU A 20 -3.56 8.09 -2.80
N ARG A 21 -3.61 6.78 -3.09
CA ARG A 21 -3.36 6.22 -4.42
C ARG A 21 -4.48 5.26 -4.81
N HIS A 22 -4.83 5.27 -6.10
CA HIS A 22 -5.86 4.39 -6.65
C HIS A 22 -5.26 3.53 -7.76
N TYR A 23 -5.48 2.21 -7.65
CA TYR A 23 -4.98 1.24 -8.59
C TYR A 23 -6.13 0.44 -9.19
N ILE A 24 -6.07 0.20 -10.51
CA ILE A 24 -6.93 -0.75 -11.20
C ILE A 24 -6.04 -1.93 -11.60
N LEU A 25 -6.33 -3.09 -11.03
CA LEU A 25 -5.56 -4.31 -11.20
C LEU A 25 -6.35 -5.26 -12.12
N LYS A 26 -5.63 -5.83 -13.07
CA LYS A 26 -6.16 -6.81 -14.02
C LYS A 26 -5.29 -8.05 -14.00
N ARG A 27 -5.92 -9.20 -14.19
CA ARG A 27 -5.19 -10.46 -14.41
C ARG A 27 -4.40 -10.37 -15.71
N SER A 28 -3.33 -11.14 -15.77
CA SER A 28 -2.46 -11.25 -16.94
C SER A 28 -2.45 -12.71 -17.36
N ASP A 29 -2.57 -12.99 -18.66
CA ASP A 29 -2.58 -14.38 -19.15
C ASP A 29 -1.24 -15.09 -18.92
N SER A 30 -0.17 -14.33 -18.71
CA SER A 30 1.18 -14.82 -18.47
C SER A 30 1.57 -14.89 -16.98
N TYR A 31 0.65 -14.63 -16.05
CA TYR A 31 0.94 -14.59 -14.63
C TYR A 31 -0.27 -15.02 -13.78
N ASP A 32 -0.08 -15.96 -12.86
CA ASP A 32 -1.18 -16.40 -11.99
C ASP A 32 -1.35 -15.48 -10.77
N GLY A 33 -2.54 -14.90 -10.64
CA GLY A 33 -2.85 -13.90 -9.61
C GLY A 33 -2.30 -12.51 -9.94
N LEU A 34 -1.89 -11.76 -8.90
CA LEU A 34 -1.37 -10.39 -9.03
C LEU A 34 0.06 -10.21 -8.50
N GLY A 35 0.63 -11.21 -7.82
CA GLY A 35 1.95 -11.09 -7.19
C GLY A 35 1.99 -10.11 -6.04
N ILE A 36 0.91 -10.04 -5.27
CA ILE A 36 0.84 -9.24 -4.05
C ILE A 36 0.53 -10.16 -2.88
N LEU A 37 1.12 -9.85 -1.74
CA LEU A 37 0.85 -10.51 -0.49
C LEU A 37 0.17 -9.53 0.46
N ILE A 38 -0.98 -9.89 1.00
CA ILE A 38 -1.75 -9.04 1.93
C ILE A 38 -1.55 -9.55 3.36
N SER A 39 -1.44 -8.62 4.29
CA SER A 39 -1.38 -8.86 5.73
C SER A 39 -2.32 -7.94 6.47
N ALA A 40 -2.80 -8.35 7.65
CA ALA A 40 -3.43 -7.46 8.61
C ALA A 40 -2.56 -7.31 9.85
N ASP A 41 -2.90 -6.35 10.71
CA ASP A 41 -2.32 -6.24 12.04
C ASP A 41 -2.58 -7.52 12.84
N ALA A 42 -1.53 -8.11 13.41
CA ALA A 42 -1.60 -9.43 14.04
C ALA A 42 -2.43 -9.45 15.33
N LYS A 43 -2.65 -8.31 15.98
CA LYS A 43 -3.41 -8.22 17.24
C LYS A 43 -4.89 -8.01 16.99
N THR A 44 -5.22 -7.17 16.02
CA THR A 44 -6.59 -6.75 15.73
C THR A 44 -7.22 -7.50 14.57
N GLY A 45 -6.41 -8.06 13.66
CA GLY A 45 -6.91 -8.64 12.40
C GLY A 45 -7.42 -7.59 11.40
N LEU A 46 -7.21 -6.29 11.69
CA LEU A 46 -7.67 -5.15 10.90
C LEU A 46 -6.50 -4.46 10.18
N ASN A 47 -6.79 -3.35 9.49
CA ASN A 47 -5.81 -2.52 8.79
C ASN A 47 -4.99 -3.31 7.76
N PRO A 48 -5.65 -3.86 6.72
CA PRO A 48 -4.96 -4.61 5.68
C PRO A 48 -3.88 -3.77 4.97
N ARG A 49 -2.73 -4.38 4.73
CA ARG A 49 -1.56 -3.78 4.07
C ARG A 49 -0.97 -4.75 3.05
N ILE A 50 -0.32 -4.19 2.04
CA ILE A 50 0.53 -4.94 1.11
C ILE A 50 1.84 -5.28 1.83
N ARG A 51 2.05 -6.55 2.15
CA ARG A 51 3.26 -7.07 2.79
C ARG A 51 4.42 -7.20 1.80
N ASP A 52 4.11 -7.59 0.57
CA ASP A 52 5.10 -7.80 -0.47
C ASP A 52 4.49 -7.66 -1.87
N VAL A 53 5.34 -7.31 -2.84
CA VAL A 53 4.99 -7.18 -4.25
C VAL A 53 6.08 -7.83 -5.09
N GLU A 54 5.74 -8.90 -5.79
CA GLU A 54 6.68 -9.64 -6.64
C GLU A 54 7.10 -8.78 -7.85
N LEU A 55 8.40 -8.70 -8.10
CA LEU A 55 8.96 -7.95 -9.22
C LEU A 55 8.40 -8.45 -10.57
N GLY A 56 7.94 -7.51 -11.38
CA GLY A 56 7.40 -7.80 -12.71
C GLY A 56 5.97 -8.33 -12.72
N SER A 57 5.36 -8.60 -11.56
CA SER A 57 3.95 -9.02 -11.45
C SER A 57 2.96 -7.93 -11.89
N PRO A 58 1.67 -8.26 -12.11
CA PRO A 58 0.62 -7.26 -12.34
C PRO A 58 0.54 -6.19 -11.24
N GLY A 59 0.73 -6.57 -9.97
CA GLY A 59 0.75 -5.63 -8.84
C GLY A 59 1.93 -4.66 -8.91
N HIS A 60 3.13 -5.18 -9.21
CA HIS A 60 4.32 -4.34 -9.42
C HIS A 60 4.13 -3.37 -10.58
N ARG A 61 3.62 -3.83 -11.72
CA ARG A 61 3.38 -2.99 -12.91
C ARG A 61 2.31 -1.93 -12.67
N ALA A 62 1.32 -2.20 -11.81
CA ALA A 62 0.35 -1.21 -11.39
C ALA A 62 0.95 -0.12 -10.47
N GLY A 63 2.12 -0.39 -9.88
CA GLY A 63 2.83 0.54 -9.00
C GLY A 63 2.50 0.36 -7.52
N LEU A 64 1.86 -0.75 -7.13
CA LEU A 64 1.68 -1.11 -5.72
C LEU A 64 3.04 -1.26 -5.04
N ARG A 65 3.09 -0.88 -3.77
CA ARG A 65 4.32 -0.91 -2.97
C ARG A 65 4.10 -1.66 -1.69
N LYS A 66 5.19 -2.18 -1.16
CA LYS A 66 5.23 -2.65 0.22
C LYS A 66 4.75 -1.53 1.16
N ASP A 67 4.04 -1.94 2.21
CA ASP A 67 3.47 -1.12 3.27
C ASP A 67 2.29 -0.22 2.86
N ASP A 68 1.87 -0.24 1.59
CA ASP A 68 0.61 0.36 1.14
C ASP A 68 -0.56 -0.17 1.99
N ARG A 69 -1.26 0.73 2.69
CA ARG A 69 -2.43 0.39 3.49
C ARG A 69 -3.68 0.42 2.64
N ILE A 70 -4.39 -0.69 2.54
CA ILE A 70 -5.64 -0.80 1.80
C ILE A 70 -6.75 -0.16 2.63
N ILE A 71 -7.41 0.85 2.07
CA ILE A 71 -8.53 1.56 2.71
C ILE A 71 -9.85 1.34 1.98
N TYR A 72 -9.83 1.05 0.67
CA TYR A 72 -11.01 0.61 -0.06
C TYR A 72 -10.70 -0.51 -1.04
N VAL A 73 -11.63 -1.46 -1.15
CA VAL A 73 -11.66 -2.51 -2.18
C VAL A 73 -12.93 -2.33 -2.99
N ASN A 74 -12.81 -2.01 -4.28
CA ASN A 74 -13.95 -1.77 -5.17
C ASN A 74 -14.99 -0.75 -4.63
N GLY A 75 -14.52 0.24 -3.87
CA GLY A 75 -15.37 1.29 -3.29
C GLY A 75 -15.95 0.96 -1.91
N ILE A 76 -15.73 -0.26 -1.39
CA ILE A 76 -16.12 -0.66 -0.04
C ILE A 76 -14.98 -0.34 0.92
N SER A 77 -15.26 0.34 2.04
CA SER A 77 -14.25 0.68 3.05
C SER A 77 -13.73 -0.59 3.73
N ALA A 78 -12.41 -0.66 3.90
CA ALA A 78 -11.72 -1.77 4.56
C ALA A 78 -11.32 -1.46 6.02
N GLU A 79 -11.59 -0.25 6.53
CA GLU A 79 -11.10 0.20 7.86
C GLU A 79 -11.63 -0.65 9.02
N ASN A 80 -12.87 -1.13 8.92
CA ASN A 80 -13.54 -1.92 9.97
C ASN A 80 -13.80 -3.38 9.56
N LEU A 81 -13.23 -3.82 8.44
CA LEU A 81 -13.36 -5.19 7.98
C LEU A 81 -12.21 -6.03 8.53
N ASP A 82 -12.52 -7.25 8.93
CA ASP A 82 -11.49 -8.21 9.29
C ASP A 82 -10.73 -8.72 8.05
N PHE A 83 -9.59 -9.35 8.29
CA PHE A 83 -8.74 -9.86 7.22
C PHE A 83 -9.46 -10.81 6.25
N SER A 84 -10.40 -11.62 6.74
CA SER A 84 -11.14 -12.58 5.92
C SER A 84 -12.13 -11.86 5.01
N GLU A 85 -12.86 -10.89 5.52
CA GLU A 85 -13.78 -10.04 4.76
C GLU A 85 -13.05 -9.28 3.64
N VAL A 86 -11.88 -8.71 3.94
CA VAL A 86 -11.04 -8.03 2.96
C VAL A 86 -10.58 -9.00 1.86
N LEU A 87 -10.11 -10.19 2.22
CA LEU A 87 -9.71 -11.20 1.24
C LEU A 87 -10.86 -11.64 0.33
N ILE A 88 -12.08 -11.77 0.87
CA ILE A 88 -13.27 -12.08 0.08
C ILE A 88 -13.52 -10.98 -0.97
N LEU A 89 -13.48 -9.70 -0.57
CA LEU A 89 -13.67 -8.58 -1.50
C LEU A 89 -12.59 -8.54 -2.60
N VAL A 90 -11.33 -8.77 -2.22
CA VAL A 90 -10.21 -8.83 -3.16
C VAL A 90 -10.41 -9.97 -4.14
N GLN A 91 -10.74 -11.18 -3.65
CA GLN A 91 -10.95 -12.36 -4.48
C GLN A 91 -12.13 -12.18 -5.45
N GLN A 92 -13.23 -11.56 -5.00
CA GLN A 92 -14.36 -11.22 -5.85
C GLN A 92 -13.95 -10.24 -6.97
N GLY A 93 -13.18 -9.20 -6.64
CA GLY A 93 -12.64 -8.26 -7.64
C GLY A 93 -11.74 -8.94 -8.67
N LEU A 94 -10.90 -9.88 -8.22
CA LEU A 94 -10.02 -10.67 -9.09
C LEU A 94 -10.79 -11.59 -10.02
N ASN A 95 -11.79 -12.31 -9.50
CA ASN A 95 -12.62 -13.22 -10.29
C ASN A 95 -13.41 -12.47 -11.37
N ASN A 96 -13.80 -11.23 -11.09
CA ASN A 96 -14.50 -10.36 -12.03
C ASN A 96 -13.54 -9.55 -12.94
N ASN A 97 -12.23 -9.79 -12.86
CA ASN A 97 -11.17 -9.05 -13.57
C ASN A 97 -11.29 -7.51 -13.45
N ASN A 98 -11.80 -7.05 -12.30
CA ASN A 98 -12.03 -5.65 -11.98
C ASN A 98 -11.78 -5.45 -10.48
N LEU A 99 -10.51 -5.46 -10.11
CA LEU A 99 -10.09 -5.10 -8.76
C LEU A 99 -9.58 -3.67 -8.75
N LYS A 100 -10.22 -2.83 -7.93
CA LYS A 100 -9.79 -1.47 -7.63
C LYS A 100 -9.37 -1.41 -6.18
N LEU A 101 -8.15 -0.93 -5.93
CA LEU A 101 -7.65 -0.68 -4.58
C LEU A 101 -7.43 0.81 -4.40
N SER A 102 -7.97 1.37 -3.32
CA SER A 102 -7.52 2.66 -2.80
C SER A 102 -6.61 2.38 -1.62
N VAL A 103 -5.43 2.99 -1.61
CA VAL A 103 -4.43 2.78 -0.57
C VAL A 103 -3.85 4.10 -0.07
N ILE A 104 -3.33 4.07 1.15
CA ILE A 104 -2.46 5.13 1.69
C ILE A 104 -1.02 4.62 1.64
N HIS A 105 -0.16 5.35 0.94
CA HIS A 105 1.29 5.15 0.93
C HIS A 105 1.97 6.25 1.73
N GLU A 106 2.68 5.87 2.78
CA GLU A 106 3.47 6.77 3.63
C GLU A 106 4.92 6.75 3.15
N SER A 107 5.50 7.92 2.89
CA SER A 107 6.90 8.06 2.48
C SER A 107 7.61 9.10 3.33
N ILE A 108 8.87 8.83 3.65
CA ILE A 108 9.78 9.81 4.25
C ILE A 108 10.44 10.56 3.09
N ASN A 109 10.31 11.88 3.11
CA ASN A 109 11.06 12.75 2.21
C ASN A 109 12.35 13.20 2.90
N PHE A 110 13.47 13.11 2.17
CA PHE A 110 14.79 13.60 2.58
C PHE A 110 15.09 14.95 1.93
#